data_AF-A0A447IP39-F1
#
_entry.id   AF-A0A447IP39-F1
#
_cell.length_a   1.000
_cell.length_b   1.000
_cell.length_c   1.000
_cell.angle_alpha   90.00
_cell.angle_beta   90.00
_cell.angle_gamma   90.00
#
_symmetry.space_group_name_H-M   'P 1'
#
loop_
_entity.id
_entity.type
_entity.pdbx_description
1 polymer ?
#
loop_
_entity_poly.entity_id
_entity_poly.type
_entity_poly.pdbx_seq_one_letter_code
_entity_poly.pdbx_strand_id
1 'polypeptide(L)' 'MAKGAPIGFRIDAEIKAALEAAAKADDRSLSSLITIILRDWLKERGHLPGTPE' A
#
# COMPACT_ATOMS: atom_id res chain seq x y z
N MET A 1 -4.39 11.95 10.12
CA MET A 1 -3.98 11.49 8.77
C MET A 1 -5.12 11.78 7.82
N ALA A 2 -4.93 12.72 6.90
CA ALA A 2 -5.97 13.16 5.95
C ALA A 2 -6.51 11.94 5.19
N LYS A 3 -7.84 11.81 5.10
CA LYS A 3 -8.51 10.80 4.29
C LYS A 3 -8.14 11.05 2.82
N GLY A 4 -7.04 10.45 2.38
CA GLY A 4 -6.61 10.47 0.98
C GLY A 4 -7.72 9.95 0.08
N ALA A 5 -7.80 10.48 -1.14
CA ALA A 5 -8.81 10.07 -2.11
C ALA A 5 -8.84 8.53 -2.24
N PRO A 6 -10.03 7.89 -2.21
CA PRO A 6 -10.13 6.44 -2.28
C PRO A 6 -9.58 5.96 -3.62
N ILE A 7 -8.48 5.21 -3.58
CA ILE A 7 -7.93 4.57 -4.79
C ILE A 7 -8.69 3.27 -5.01
N GLY A 8 -9.54 3.25 -6.03
CA GLY A 8 -10.24 2.04 -6.48
C GLY A 8 -9.29 1.15 -7.28
N PHE A 9 -8.66 0.18 -6.62
CA PHE A 9 -7.88 -0.85 -7.31
C PHE A 9 -8.78 -1.99 -7.79
N ARG A 10 -8.73 -2.30 -9.09
CA ARG A 10 -9.17 -3.60 -9.59
C ARG A 10 -7.97 -4.54 -9.55
N ILE A 11 -7.91 -5.35 -8.50
CA ILE A 11 -6.94 -6.43 -8.35
C ILE A 11 -7.65 -7.77 -8.44
N ASP A 12 -6.93 -8.76 -8.90
CA ASP A 12 -7.41 -10.13 -8.94
C ASP A 12 -7.70 -10.66 -7.52
N ALA A 13 -8.66 -11.58 -7.41
CA ALA A 13 -9.09 -12.09 -6.11
C ALA A 13 -7.96 -12.82 -5.38
N GLU A 14 -7.09 -13.48 -6.14
CA GLU A 14 -5.89 -14.15 -5.62
C GLU A 14 -4.91 -13.15 -5.00
N ILE A 15 -4.65 -12.02 -5.69
CA ILE A 15 -3.77 -10.96 -5.20
C ILE A 15 -4.34 -10.33 -3.92
N LYS A 16 -5.66 -10.09 -3.89
CA LYS A 16 -6.33 -9.56 -2.69
C LYS A 16 -6.15 -10.50 -1.50
N ALA A 17 -6.38 -11.79 -1.68
CA ALA A 17 -6.23 -12.78 -0.62
C ALA A 17 -4.78 -12.87 -0.11
N ALA A 18 -3.80 -12.83 -1.01
CA ALA A 18 -2.38 -12.81 -0.64
C ALA A 18 -2.01 -11.55 0.15
N LEU A 19 -2.48 -10.37 -0.28
CA LEU A 19 -2.26 -9.12 0.44
C LEU A 19 -2.96 -9.10 1.80
N GLU A 20 -4.17 -9.67 1.93
CA GLU A 20 -4.88 -9.80 3.21
C GLU A 20 -4.14 -10.73 4.17
N ALA A 21 -3.60 -11.85 3.67
CA ALA A 21 -2.79 -12.76 4.46
C ALA A 21 -1.48 -12.10 4.93
N ALA A 22 -0.79 -11.39 4.05
CA ALA A 22 0.42 -10.64 4.38
C ALA A 22 0.12 -9.54 5.42
N ALA A 23 -0.96 -8.79 5.24
CA ALA A 23 -1.36 -7.74 6.16
C ALA A 23 -1.65 -8.30 7.57
N LYS A 24 -2.34 -9.44 7.63
CA LYS A 24 -2.62 -10.15 8.88
C LYS A 24 -1.35 -10.67 9.55
N ALA A 25 -0.37 -11.16 8.78
CA ALA A 25 0.93 -11.60 9.31
C ALA A 25 1.74 -10.44 9.89
N ASP A 26 1.61 -9.24 9.32
CA ASP A 26 2.27 -8.00 9.76
C ASP A 26 1.55 -7.29 10.92
N ASP A 27 0.44 -7.85 11.43
CA ASP A 27 -0.46 -7.23 12.42
C ASP A 27 -0.96 -5.84 12.00
N ARG A 28 -1.19 -5.66 10.70
CA ARG A 28 -1.56 -4.36 10.11
C ARG A 28 -2.74 -4.47 9.16
N SER A 29 -3.43 -3.35 8.96
CA SER A 29 -4.51 -3.29 7.96
C SER A 29 -3.94 -3.38 6.54
N LEU A 30 -4.69 -4.05 5.65
CA LEU A 30 -4.42 -4.15 4.22
C LEU A 30 -4.06 -2.79 3.59
N SER A 31 -4.80 -1.74 3.95
CA SER A 31 -4.56 -0.38 3.49
C SER A 31 -3.18 0.18 3.91
N SER A 32 -2.72 -0.11 5.13
CA SER A 32 -1.38 0.31 5.59
C SER A 32 -0.29 -0.45 4.87
N LEU A 33 -0.44 -1.77 4.70
CA LEU A 33 0.53 -2.58 3.95
C LEU A 33 0.66 -2.07 2.51
N ILE A 34 -0.46 -1.90 1.80
CA ILE A 34 -0.48 -1.36 0.44
C ILE A 34 0.17 0.02 0.38
N THR A 35 -0.11 0.89 1.36
CA THR A 35 0.51 2.23 1.41
C THR A 35 2.03 2.16 1.55
N ILE A 36 2.54 1.23 2.37
CA ILE A 36 3.98 1.01 2.54
C ILE A 36 4.59 0.52 1.23
N ILE A 37 4.02 -0.53 0.63
CA ILE A 37 4.50 -1.10 -0.64
C ILE A 37 4.51 -0.03 -1.73
N LEU A 38 3.42 0.74 -1.87
CA LEU A 38 3.35 1.82 -2.86
C LEU A 38 4.41 2.90 -2.59
N ARG A 39 4.57 3.32 -1.34
CA ARG A 39 5.56 4.34 -0.97
C ARG A 39 6.98 3.86 -1.26
N ASP A 40 7.29 2.63 -0.91
CA ASP A 40 8.60 2.01 -1.10
C ASP A 40 8.90 1.87 -2.59
N TRP A 41 7.98 1.28 -3.36
CA TRP A 41 8.08 1.11 -4.80
C TRP A 41 8.22 2.44 -5.55
N LEU A 42 7.47 3.47 -5.15
CA LEU A 42 7.58 4.80 -5.76
C LEU A 42 8.90 5.49 -5.41
N LYS A 43 9.43 5.29 -4.19
CA LYS A 43 10.74 5.81 -3.79
C LYS A 43 11.87 5.13 -4.56
N GLU A 44 11.86 3.80 -4.64
CA GLU A 44 12.87 3.03 -5.36
C GLU A 44 12.95 3.44 -6.84
N ARG A 45 11.81 3.77 -7.43
CA ARG A 45 11.72 4.20 -8.84
C ARG A 45 11.92 5.70 -9.05
N GLY A 46 12.18 6.46 -7.97
CA GLY A 46 12.36 7.92 -8.03
C GLY A 46 11.09 8.71 -8.37
N HIS A 47 9.91 8.08 -8.32
CA HIS A 47 8.62 8.72 -8.57
C HIS A 47 8.10 9.49 -7.35
N LEU A 48 8.57 9.15 -6.14
CA LEU A 48 8.33 9.96 -4.94
C LEU A 48 9.63 10.68 -4.57
N PRO A 49 9.75 12.01 -4.77
CA PRO A 49 10.75 12.76 -4.03
C PRO A 49 10.36 12.58 -2.56
N GLY A 50 11.22 11.95 -1.76
CA GLY A 50 10.90 11.68 -0.36
C GLY A 50 10.48 12.99 0.28
N THR A 51 9.18 13.18 0.50
CA THR A 51 8.65 14.41 1.08
C THR A 51 9.11 14.43 2.54
N PRO A 52 10.02 15.35 2.93
CA PRO A 52 10.10 15.71 4.33
C PRO A 52 8.79 16.43 4.70
N GLU A 53 8.30 16.10 5.90
CA GLU A 53 7.19 16.74 6.64
C GLU A 53 5.76 16.23 6.38
#